data_AF-A0A2G2P3D0-F1
#
_entry.id   AF-A0A2G2P3D0-F1
#
_cell.length_a   1.000
_cell.length_b   1.000
_cell.length_c   1.000
_cell.angle_alpha   90.00
_cell.angle_beta   90.00
_cell.angle_gamma   90.00
#
_symmetry.space_group_name_H-M   'P 1'
#
loop_
_entity.id
_entity.type
_entity.pdbx_description
1 polymer ?
#
loop_
_entity_poly.entity_id
_entity_poly.type
_entity_poly.pdbx_seq_one_letter_code
_entity_poly.pdbx_strand_id
1 'polypeptide(L)' 'MNTYKNQSFLKLTFRFGFIFLIVITSIKIIFSIFTNGGINGMLNEFFSPTTWQLFVKMQLLMAALYGVFMAGYYKFIKK' A
#
# COMPACT_ATOMS: atom_id res chain seq x y z
N MET A 1 3.72 -19.43 20.99
CA MET A 1 3.09 -19.96 19.75
C MET A 1 3.02 -18.82 18.74
N ASN A 2 3.56 -18.98 17.52
CA ASN A 2 3.69 -17.87 16.57
C ASN A 2 2.29 -17.39 16.12
N THR A 3 1.83 -16.22 16.56
CA THR A 3 0.46 -15.69 16.38
C THR A 3 0.04 -15.61 14.91
N TYR A 4 1.02 -15.57 14.00
CA TYR A 4 0.80 -15.49 12.55
C TYR A 4 0.61 -16.87 11.89
N LYS A 5 1.14 -17.95 12.44
CA LYS A 5 1.01 -19.30 11.83
C LYS A 5 -0.43 -19.81 11.85
N ASN A 6 -1.20 -19.46 12.89
CA ASN A 6 -2.59 -19.91 13.05
C ASN A 6 -3.62 -19.00 12.36
N GLN A 7 -3.19 -17.90 11.72
CA GLN A 7 -4.10 -17.03 10.99
C GLN A 7 -4.25 -17.46 9.52
N SER A 8 -5.43 -17.19 8.95
CA SER A 8 -5.65 -17.43 7.53
C SER A 8 -4.70 -16.56 6.70
N PHE A 9 -4.19 -17.11 5.61
CA PHE A 9 -3.23 -16.42 4.75
C PHE A 9 -3.82 -15.10 4.22
N LEU A 10 -5.07 -15.13 3.77
CA LEU A 10 -5.79 -13.94 3.31
C LEU A 10 -5.90 -12.86 4.39
N LYS A 11 -6.17 -13.22 5.64
CA LYS A 11 -6.24 -12.24 6.74
C LYS A 11 -4.89 -11.53 6.95
N LEU A 12 -3.78 -12.26 6.83
CA LEU A 12 -2.43 -11.69 6.89
C LEU A 12 -2.14 -10.81 5.68
N THR A 13 -2.49 -11.27 4.47
CA THR A 13 -2.31 -10.52 3.22
C THR A 13 -3.03 -9.18 3.30
N PHE A 14 -4.30 -9.17 3.70
CA PHE A 14 -5.06 -7.93 3.85
C PHE A 14 -4.47 -7.04 4.94
N ARG A 15 -4.06 -7.62 6.08
CA ARG A 15 -3.46 -6.83 7.17
C ARG A 15 -2.17 -6.13 6.74
N PHE A 16 -1.22 -6.86 6.15
CA PHE A 16 0.05 -6.29 5.70
C PHE A 16 -0.14 -5.37 4.50
N GLY A 17 -0.98 -5.75 3.54
CA GLY A 17 -1.30 -4.94 2.38
C GLY A 17 -1.96 -3.62 2.76
N PHE A 18 -2.91 -3.62 3.69
CA PHE A 18 -3.61 -2.41 4.12
C PHE A 18 -2.69 -1.44 4.87
N ILE A 19 -1.86 -1.96 5.78
CA ILE A 19 -0.85 -1.14 6.47
C ILE A 19 0.11 -0.52 5.45
N PHE A 20 0.62 -1.33 4.51
CA PHE A 20 1.51 -0.85 3.47
C PHE A 20 0.84 0.22 2.60
N LEU A 21 -0.41 -0.01 2.18
CA LEU A 21 -1.18 0.92 1.37
C LEU A 21 -1.31 2.29 2.03
N ILE A 22 -1.64 2.33 3.32
CA ILE A 22 -1.74 3.58 4.08
C ILE A 22 -0.38 4.28 4.08
N VAL A 23 0.66 3.57 4.51
CA VAL A 23 2.01 4.15 4.67
C VAL A 23 2.53 4.71 3.35
N ILE A 24 2.50 3.91 2.27
CA ILE A 24 3.06 4.33 0.97
C ILE A 24 2.25 5.46 0.35
N THR A 25 0.92 5.49 0.57
CA THR A 25 0.05 6.54 0.06
C THR A 25 0.28 7.84 0.81
N SER A 26 0.37 7.80 2.14
CA SER A 26 0.72 8.97 2.95
C SER A 26 2.08 9.55 2.55
N ILE A 27 3.10 8.70 2.38
CA ILE A 27 4.43 9.14 1.94
C ILE A 27 4.33 9.83 0.58
N LYS A 28 3.70 9.22 -0.43
CA LYS A 28 3.57 9.82 -1.77
C LYS A 28 2.85 11.17 -1.75
N ILE A 29 1.76 11.28 -0.99
CA ILE A 29 1.01 12.54 -0.85
C ILE A 29 1.89 13.62 -0.25
N ILE A 30 2.57 13.32 0.86
CA ILE A 30 3.47 14.28 1.54
C ILE A 30 4.58 14.72 0.60
N PHE A 31 5.27 13.78 -0.05
CA PHE A 31 6.33 14.11 -1.02
C PHE A 31 5.82 14.98 -2.16
N SER A 32 4.67 14.64 -2.74
CA SER A 32 4.08 15.41 -3.84
C SER A 32 3.70 16.83 -3.44
N ILE A 33 3.24 17.05 -2.20
CA ILE A 33 2.97 18.41 -1.70
C ILE A 33 4.26 19.25 -1.71
N PHE A 34 5.40 18.68 -1.31
CA PHE A 34 6.68 19.38 -1.30
C PHE A 34 7.25 19.59 -2.71
N THR A 35 7.06 18.65 -3.63
CA THR A 35 7.64 18.73 -4.98
C THR A 35 6.79 19.50 -5.99
N ASN A 36 5.46 19.49 -5.83
CA ASN A 36 4.54 19.99 -6.85
C ASN A 36 3.95 21.37 -6.51
N GLY A 37 4.55 22.11 -5.58
CA GLY A 37 4.10 23.47 -5.24
C GLY A 37 2.86 23.51 -4.34
N GLY A 38 2.72 22.52 -3.45
CA GLY A 38 1.67 22.48 -2.44
C GLY A 38 0.49 21.55 -2.77
N ILE A 39 -0.61 21.74 -2.05
CA ILE A 39 -1.78 20.84 -2.09
C ILE A 39 -2.42 20.81 -3.49
N ASN A 40 -2.50 21.96 -4.18
CA ASN A 40 -3.09 22.04 -5.52
C ASN A 40 -2.29 21.25 -6.56
N GLY A 41 -0.96 21.26 -6.48
CA GLY A 41 -0.12 20.46 -7.36
C GLY A 41 -0.24 18.96 -7.12
N MET A 42 -0.38 18.55 -5.86
CA MET A 42 -0.63 17.15 -5.49
C MET A 42 -2.01 16.67 -6.00
N LEU A 43 -3.04 17.52 -5.92
CA LEU A 43 -4.36 17.22 -6.48
C LEU A 43 -4.32 17.06 -8.00
N ASN A 44 -3.63 17.94 -8.72
CA ASN A 44 -3.48 17.79 -10.17
C ASN A 44 -2.69 16.54 -10.55
N GLU A 45 -1.66 16.19 -9.79
CA GLU A 45 -0.83 15.02 -10.07
C GLU A 45 -1.59 13.70 -9.86
N PHE A 46 -2.23 13.53 -8.71
CA PHE A 46 -2.80 12.24 -8.32
C PHE A 46 -4.33 12.16 -8.37
N PHE A 47 -5.03 13.28 -8.39
CA PHE A 47 -6.49 13.32 -8.28
C PHE A 47 -7.16 14.01 -9.48
N SER A 48 -6.43 14.22 -10.58
CA SER A 48 -7.03 14.69 -11.83
C SER A 48 -7.89 13.59 -12.47
N PRO A 49 -8.90 13.94 -13.30
CA PRO A 49 -9.79 12.97 -13.97
C PRO A 49 -9.08 11.89 -14.78
N THR A 50 -7.87 12.16 -15.27
CA THR A 50 -7.07 11.25 -16.09
C THR A 50 -6.10 10.39 -15.27
N THR A 51 -5.61 10.89 -14.13
CA THR A 51 -4.54 10.22 -13.36
C THR A 51 -5.03 9.46 -12.14
N TRP A 52 -6.19 9.81 -11.57
CA TRP A 52 -6.67 9.24 -10.31
C TRP A 52 -6.86 7.73 -10.33
N GLN A 53 -7.41 7.19 -11.42
CA GLN A 53 -7.60 5.74 -11.56
C GLN A 53 -6.28 5.01 -11.60
N LEU A 54 -5.30 5.57 -12.32
CA LEU A 54 -3.98 4.98 -12.44
C LEU A 54 -3.27 4.99 -11.09
N PHE A 55 -3.35 6.10 -10.36
CA PHE A 55 -2.81 6.21 -9.01
C PHE A 55 -3.40 5.13 -8.10
N VAL A 56 -4.72 5.04 -7.99
CA VAL A 56 -5.39 4.05 -7.14
C VAL A 56 -5.04 2.62 -7.55
N LYS A 57 -5.04 2.30 -8.86
CA LYS A 57 -4.68 0.97 -9.37
C LYS A 57 -3.25 0.59 -9.00
N MET A 58 -2.27 1.50 -9.16
CA MET A 58 -0.89 1.22 -8.78
C MET A 58 -0.74 0.96 -7.29
N GLN A 59 -1.41 1.75 -6.44
CA GLN A 59 -1.33 1.58 -4.99
C GLN A 59 -1.95 0.27 -4.54
N LEU A 60 -3.11 -0.10 -5.10
CA LEU A 60 -3.75 -1.39 -4.81
C LEU A 60 -2.90 -2.57 -5.28
N LEU A 61 -2.29 -2.49 -6.47
CA LEU A 61 -1.43 -3.54 -6.99
C LEU A 61 -0.16 -3.72 -6.13
N MET A 62 0.53 -2.64 -5.79
CA MET A 62 1.71 -2.70 -4.91
C MET A 62 1.35 -3.23 -3.52
N ALA A 63 0.23 -2.78 -2.95
CA ALA A 63 -0.24 -3.25 -1.65
C ALA A 63 -0.62 -4.74 -1.66
N ALA A 64 -1.27 -5.20 -2.72
CA ALA A 64 -1.62 -6.61 -2.88
C ALA A 64 -0.36 -7.48 -2.96
N LEU A 65 0.61 -7.10 -3.81
CA LEU A 65 1.88 -7.80 -3.93
C LEU A 65 2.62 -7.84 -2.58
N TYR A 66 2.80 -6.69 -1.94
CA TYR A 66 3.46 -6.61 -0.64
C TYR A 66 2.77 -7.45 0.42
N GLY A 67 1.43 -7.38 0.49
CA GLY A 67 0.62 -8.18 1.40
C GLY A 67 0.83 -9.68 1.20
N VAL A 68 0.82 -10.16 -0.05
CA VAL A 68 1.05 -11.56 -0.40
C VAL A 68 2.46 -12.00 -0.03
N PHE A 69 3.47 -11.20 -0.35
CA PHE A 69 4.87 -11.50 0.01
C PHE A 69 5.06 -11.59 1.52
N MET A 70 4.53 -10.62 2.28
CA MET A 70 4.67 -10.62 3.73
C MET A 70 3.88 -11.76 4.38
N ALA A 71 2.64 -12.00 3.94
CA ALA A 71 1.88 -13.14 4.42
C ALA A 71 2.60 -14.47 4.13
N GLY A 72 3.21 -14.60 2.96
CA GLY A 72 4.02 -15.76 2.58
C GLY A 72 5.23 -15.93 3.48
N TYR A 73 5.99 -14.85 3.70
CA TYR A 73 7.15 -14.86 4.57
C TYR A 73 6.80 -15.26 6.01
N TYR A 74 5.80 -14.62 6.61
CA TYR A 74 5.41 -14.89 8.00
C TYR A 74 4.77 -16.27 8.21
N LYS A 75 4.13 -16.82 7.18
CA LYS A 75 3.46 -18.12 7.28
C LYS A 75 4.36 -19.30 6.94
N PHE A 76 5.18 -19.18 5.90
CA PHE A 76 5.93 -20.31 5.35
C PHE A 76 7.43 -20.28 5.66
N ILE A 77 8.03 -19.09 5.76
CA ILE A 77 9.50 -18.95 5.91
C ILE A 77 9.90 -18.70 7.35
N LYS A 78 9.19 -17.80 8.04
CA LYS A 78 9.50 -17.43 9.42
C LYS A 78 9.10 -18.57 10.36
N LYS A 79 10.10 -19.26 10.92
CA LYS A 79 9.91 -20.38 11.86
C LYS A 79 9.29 -19.92 13.18
#